data_AF-A0A3D6E1H7-F1
#
_entry.id   AF-A0A3D6E1H7-F1
#
_cell.length_a   1.000
_cell.length_b   1.000
_cell.length_c   1.000
_cell.angle_alpha   90.00
_cell.angle_beta   90.00
_cell.angle_gamma   90.00
#
_symmetry.space_group_name_H-M   'P 1'
#
loop_
_entity.id
_entity.type
_entity.pdbx_description
1 polymer ?
#
loop_
_entity_poly.entity_id
_entity_poly.type
_entity_poly.pdbx_seq_one_letter_code
_entity_poly.pdbx_strand_id
1 'polypeptide(L)'
;MTRETTTAPSAFTKERIGTGTAGAPDRLHGAECRYDSRDPAAAPRATGEGRLPGRRGPQKRPTKVAVTLRYSREVLEYFKATGEGWQTRMNEALREYVERHRTA
;
A
#
# COMPACT_ATOMS: atom_id res chain seq x y z
N MET A 1 -37.63 2.49 21.31
CA MET A 1 -37.35 2.14 19.90
C MET A 1 -36.05 1.36 19.84
N THR A 2 -36.13 0.05 20.07
CA THR A 2 -35.03 -0.91 19.97
C THR A 2 -34.77 -1.23 18.50
N ARG A 3 -33.50 -1.19 18.05
CA ARG A 3 -33.13 -1.61 16.70
C ARG A 3 -32.56 -3.02 16.75
N GLU A 4 -33.30 -3.96 16.20
CA GLU A 4 -32.88 -5.34 16.01
C GLU A 4 -31.86 -5.38 14.85
N THR A 5 -30.63 -5.79 15.10
CA THR A 5 -29.64 -6.03 14.04
C THR A 5 -29.81 -7.46 13.53
N THR A 6 -30.55 -7.62 12.43
CA THR A 6 -30.60 -8.89 11.70
C THR A 6 -29.31 -9.09 10.92
N THR A 7 -28.43 -9.96 11.41
CA THR A 7 -27.22 -10.42 10.71
C THR A 7 -27.57 -11.69 9.96
N ALA A 8 -27.59 -11.64 8.63
CA ALA A 8 -27.76 -12.83 7.81
C ALA A 8 -26.56 -13.78 7.99
N PRO A 9 -26.77 -15.11 8.08
CA PRO A 9 -25.66 -16.05 8.25
C PRO A 9 -24.83 -16.12 6.95
N SER A 10 -23.57 -15.72 7.04
CA SER A 10 -22.59 -15.89 5.96
C SER A 10 -22.41 -17.38 5.66
N ALA A 11 -22.66 -17.78 4.41
CA ALA A 11 -22.59 -19.18 3.97
C ALA A 11 -21.17 -19.77 3.99
N PHE A 12 -20.16 -19.02 4.44
CA PHE A 12 -18.76 -19.45 4.42
C PHE A 12 -18.32 -19.90 5.82
N THR A 13 -18.84 -21.04 6.28
CA THR A 13 -18.36 -21.70 7.50
C THR A 13 -17.12 -22.54 7.20
N LYS A 14 -16.12 -22.46 8.10
CA LYS A 14 -14.79 -23.09 7.99
C LYS A 14 -14.83 -24.60 7.73
N GLU A 15 -15.94 -25.24 8.09
CA GLU A 15 -16.16 -26.68 7.95
C GLU A 15 -16.38 -27.13 6.50
N ARG A 16 -16.93 -26.27 5.62
CA ARG A 16 -17.16 -26.63 4.20
C ARG A 16 -15.92 -26.59 3.33
N ILE A 17 -14.81 -26.05 3.82
CA ILE A 17 -13.57 -25.87 3.04
C ILE A 17 -12.73 -27.16 3.00
N GLY A 18 -13.02 -28.14 3.87
CA GLY A 18 -12.19 -29.35 4.06
C GLY A 18 -12.39 -30.48 3.03
N THR A 19 -13.49 -30.48 2.28
CA THR A 19 -13.89 -31.65 1.46
C THR A 19 -13.34 -31.64 0.03
N GLY A 20 -12.55 -30.64 -0.36
CA GLY A 20 -12.13 -30.43 -1.76
C GLY A 20 -10.79 -31.02 -2.20
N THR A 21 -9.95 -31.50 -1.28
CA THR A 21 -8.53 -31.82 -1.61
C THR A 21 -8.25 -33.31 -1.77
N ALA A 22 -9.21 -34.20 -1.49
CA ALA A 22 -9.01 -35.65 -1.50
C ALA A 22 -8.99 -36.30 -2.90
N GLY A 23 -9.37 -35.57 -3.95
CA GLY A 23 -9.47 -36.11 -5.33
C GLY A 23 -8.62 -35.38 -6.38
N ALA A 24 -7.76 -34.44 -5.97
CA ALA A 24 -6.90 -33.74 -6.91
C ALA A 24 -5.71 -34.62 -7.29
N PRO A 25 -5.42 -34.87 -8.58
CA PRO A 25 -4.24 -35.61 -8.98
C PRO A 25 -2.99 -34.87 -8.48
N ASP A 26 -2.00 -35.62 -7.98
CA ASP A 26 -0.70 -35.11 -7.56
C ASP A 26 0.06 -34.61 -8.79
N ARG A 27 -0.24 -33.36 -9.18
CA ARG A 27 0.41 -32.55 -10.23
C ARG A 27 0.44 -33.20 -11.63
N LEU A 28 -0.30 -32.61 -12.57
CA LEU A 28 -0.26 -32.98 -14.00
C LEU A 28 1.17 -32.81 -14.57
N HIS A 29 1.96 -33.87 -14.57
CA HIS A 29 3.17 -34.03 -15.39
C HIS A 29 2.85 -35.01 -16.53
N GLY A 30 1.92 -34.61 -17.41
CA GLY A 30 1.64 -35.30 -18.66
C GLY A 30 2.24 -34.50 -19.83
N ALA A 31 2.55 -35.19 -20.93
CA ALA A 31 3.15 -34.68 -22.17
C ALA A 31 2.34 -33.58 -22.91
N GLU A 32 1.39 -32.95 -22.24
CA GLU A 32 0.46 -31.95 -22.77
C GLU A 32 0.80 -30.53 -22.26
N CYS A 33 1.75 -30.42 -21.33
CA CYS A 33 2.27 -29.13 -20.92
C CYS A 33 3.15 -28.55 -22.04
N ARG A 34 2.54 -27.70 -22.88
CA ARG A 34 3.23 -26.86 -23.89
C ARG A 34 4.38 -26.02 -23.31
N TYR A 35 4.42 -25.83 -21.99
CA TYR A 35 5.45 -25.06 -21.31
C TYR A 35 6.10 -25.91 -20.20
N ASP A 36 7.33 -26.36 -20.45
CA ASP A 36 8.17 -26.99 -19.43
C ASP A 36 8.80 -25.88 -18.57
N SER A 37 8.42 -25.84 -17.30
CA SER A 37 8.93 -24.84 -16.34
C SER A 37 10.40 -25.05 -15.95
N ARG A 38 11.03 -26.15 -16.38
CA ARG A 38 12.43 -26.49 -16.09
C ARG A 38 13.33 -26.53 -17.33
N ASP A 39 12.84 -26.19 -18.52
CA ASP A 39 13.68 -26.11 -19.72
C ASP A 39 14.57 -24.84 -19.66
N PRO A 40 15.90 -24.98 -19.48
CA PRO A 40 16.80 -23.84 -19.41
C PRO A 40 16.97 -23.12 -20.76
N ALA A 41 16.55 -23.73 -21.88
CA ALA A 41 16.56 -23.12 -23.20
C ALA A 41 15.30 -22.25 -23.46
N ALA A 42 14.21 -22.48 -22.73
CA ALA A 42 12.95 -21.73 -22.84
C ALA A 42 12.90 -20.47 -21.95
N ALA A 43 13.86 -20.28 -21.05
CA ALA A 43 13.97 -19.06 -20.26
C ALA A 43 14.38 -17.89 -21.18
N PRO A 44 13.59 -16.80 -21.26
CA PRO A 44 14.03 -15.64 -22.03
C PRO A 44 15.35 -15.14 -21.44
N ARG A 45 16.39 -15.05 -22.28
CA ARG A 45 17.65 -14.40 -21.93
C ARG A 45 17.30 -12.97 -21.54
N ALA A 46 17.30 -12.68 -20.23
CA ALA A 46 16.99 -11.37 -19.69
C ALA A 46 18.16 -10.41 -19.95
N THR A 47 18.42 -10.12 -21.22
CA THR A 47 19.35 -9.08 -21.64
C THR A 47 18.51 -7.85 -21.95
N GLY A 48 18.15 -7.11 -20.90
CA GLY A 48 17.39 -5.89 -21.04
C GLY A 48 17.48 -5.08 -19.77
N GLU A 49 18.26 -4.01 -19.81
CA GLU A 49 18.28 -2.92 -18.82
C GLU A 49 16.97 -2.10 -18.88
N GLY A 50 15.84 -2.78 -19.03
CA GLY A 50 14.51 -2.23 -19.14
C GLY A 50 13.81 -2.21 -17.79
N ARG A 51 13.27 -1.05 -17.42
CA ARG A 51 12.41 -0.89 -16.24
C ARG A 51 11.26 -1.90 -16.29
N LEU A 52 11.17 -2.76 -15.27
CA LEU A 52 10.04 -3.68 -15.10
C LEU A 52 8.70 -2.92 -15.11
N PRO A 53 7.69 -3.37 -15.87
CA PRO A 53 6.36 -2.77 -15.82
C PRO A 53 5.81 -2.80 -14.39
N GLY A 54 5.29 -1.66 -13.92
CA GLY A 54 4.82 -1.48 -12.53
C GLY A 54 5.84 -0.84 -11.57
N ARG A 55 7.12 -0.68 -11.93
CA ARG A 55 8.08 0.05 -11.09
C ARG A 55 8.01 1.57 -11.32
N ARG A 56 7.48 2.28 -10.31
CA ARG A 56 7.52 3.75 -10.25
C ARG A 56 8.97 4.26 -10.31
N GLY A 57 9.18 5.38 -11.00
CA GLY A 57 10.47 6.06 -11.05
C GLY A 57 10.96 6.54 -9.67
N PRO A 58 12.26 6.83 -9.53
CA PRO A 58 12.76 7.54 -8.35
C PRO A 58 11.89 8.76 -8.06
N GLN A 59 11.55 8.96 -6.79
CA GLN A 59 10.73 10.08 -6.36
C GLN A 59 11.49 11.39 -6.62
N LYS A 60 11.02 12.20 -7.59
CA LYS A 60 11.69 13.46 -7.99
C LYS A 60 11.69 14.55 -6.92
N ARG A 61 10.84 14.46 -5.88
CA ARG A 61 10.73 15.48 -4.83
C ARG A 61 11.29 14.94 -3.51
N PRO A 62 12.02 15.75 -2.72
CA PRO A 62 12.46 15.36 -1.39
C PRO A 62 11.27 14.87 -0.56
N THR A 63 11.41 13.69 0.03
CA THR A 63 10.37 13.10 0.88
C THR A 63 10.27 13.90 2.18
N LYS A 64 9.04 14.24 2.57
CA LYS A 64 8.79 14.82 3.90
C LYS A 64 9.25 13.81 4.96
N VAL A 65 10.09 14.25 5.90
CA VAL A 65 10.55 13.38 6.99
C VAL A 65 9.49 13.40 8.10
N ALA A 66 9.01 12.22 8.50
CA ALA A 66 8.13 12.09 9.65
C ALA A 66 8.96 12.21 10.94
N VAL A 67 8.64 13.19 11.78
CA VAL A 67 9.31 13.43 13.06
C VAL A 67 8.26 13.48 14.17
N THR A 68 8.57 12.86 15.31
CA THR A 68 7.74 12.94 16.52
C THR A 68 8.14 14.19 17.32
N LEU A 69 7.40 15.29 17.15
CA LEU A 69 7.58 16.54 17.88
C LEU A 69 6.33 16.86 18.72
N ARG A 70 6.53 17.50 19.87
CA ARG A 70 5.46 18.05 20.70
C ARG A 70 5.28 19.53 20.38
N TYR A 71 4.04 19.94 20.10
CA TYR A 71 3.66 21.34 19.89
C TYR A 71 2.86 21.85 21.08
N SER A 72 2.91 23.16 21.32
CA SER A 72 2.01 23.83 22.27
C SER A 72 0.55 23.60 21.87
N ARG A 73 -0.33 23.44 22.87
CA ARG A 73 -1.74 23.15 22.63
C ARG A 73 -2.43 24.23 21.79
N GLU A 74 -2.19 25.49 22.10
CA GLU A 74 -2.81 26.65 21.42
C GLU A 74 -2.53 26.63 19.91
N VAL A 75 -1.31 26.27 19.51
CA VAL A 75 -0.91 26.16 18.10
C VAL A 75 -1.71 25.06 17.40
N LEU A 76 -1.84 23.89 18.04
CA LEU A 76 -2.60 22.78 17.47
C LEU A 76 -4.09 23.09 17.37
N GLU A 77 -4.68 23.72 18.38
CA GLU A 77 -6.10 24.11 18.36
C GLU A 77 -6.38 25.11 17.23
N TYR A 78 -5.52 26.12 17.07
CA TYR A 78 -5.63 27.11 15.99
C TYR A 78 -5.64 26.44 14.62
N PHE A 79 -4.64 25.58 14.33
CA PHE A 79 -4.58 24.94 13.02
C PHE A 79 -5.71 23.93 12.83
N LYS A 80 -6.05 23.12 13.83
CA LYS A 80 -7.17 22.16 13.71
C LYS A 80 -8.51 22.83 13.45
N ALA A 81 -8.77 23.99 14.06
CA ALA A 81 -9.98 24.78 13.83
C ALA A 81 -10.12 25.20 12.35
N THR A 82 -9.02 25.25 11.60
CA THR A 82 -9.03 25.63 10.19
C THR A 82 -9.61 24.54 9.27
N GLY A 83 -9.79 23.29 9.76
CA GLY A 83 -10.44 22.20 9.05
C GLY A 83 -9.48 21.25 8.32
N GLU A 84 -9.94 20.67 7.21
CA GLU A 84 -9.15 19.71 6.42
C GLU A 84 -7.84 20.35 5.91
N GLY A 85 -6.77 19.56 5.86
CA GLY A 85 -5.46 20.05 5.40
C GLY A 85 -4.75 20.99 6.38
N TRP A 86 -5.17 21.07 7.64
CA TRP A 86 -4.51 21.90 8.65
C TRP A 86 -3.01 21.60 8.83
N GLN A 87 -2.59 20.34 8.67
CA GLN A 87 -1.17 19.96 8.73
C GLN A 87 -0.37 20.54 7.56
N THR A 88 -0.97 20.63 6.37
CA THR A 88 -0.35 21.24 5.19
C THR A 88 -0.17 22.74 5.41
N ARG A 89 -1.20 23.42 5.91
CA ARG A 89 -1.13 24.85 6.26
C ARG A 89 -0.11 25.14 7.36
N MET A 90 -0.06 24.31 8.39
CA MET A 90 0.97 24.41 9.43
C MET A 90 2.38 24.27 8.85
N ASN A 91 2.58 23.31 7.95
CA ASN A 91 3.86 23.13 7.28
C ASN A 91 4.22 24.33 6.37
N GLU A 92 3.27 24.95 5.69
CA GLU A 92 3.50 26.17 4.89
C GLU A 92 3.95 27.35 5.76
N ALA A 93 3.27 27.58 6.89
CA ALA A 93 3.66 28.62 7.85
C ALA A 93 5.09 28.42 8.38
N LEU A 94 5.48 27.17 8.67
CA LEU A 94 6.85 26.85 9.10
C LEU A 94 7.88 27.10 7.98
N ARG A 95 7.53 26.82 6.72
CA ARG A 95 8.43 27.11 5.58
C ARG A 95 8.64 28.59 5.38
N GLU A 96 7.56 29.37 5.42
CA GLU A 96 7.63 30.83 5.31
C GLU A 96 8.46 31.43 6.45
N TYR A 97 8.29 30.93 7.68
CA TYR A 97 9.15 31.32 8.79
C TYR A 97 10.63 31.07 8.49
N VAL A 98 10.98 29.86 8.01
CA VAL A 98 12.37 29.53 7.66
C VAL A 98 12.91 30.42 6.53
N GLU A 99 12.13 30.67 5.48
CA GLU A 99 12.55 31.51 4.34
C GLU A 99 12.86 32.95 4.79
N ARG A 100 12.00 33.53 5.64
CA ARG A 100 12.19 34.88 6.18
C ARG A 100 13.44 34.99 7.06
N HIS A 101 13.74 33.97 7.86
CA HIS A 101 14.85 34.00 8.82
C HIS A 101 16.17 33.47 8.26
N ARG A 102 16.15 32.85 7.07
CA ARG A 102 17.36 32.42 6.37
C ARG A 102 18.06 33.56 5.61
N THR A 103 17.33 34.64 5.35
CA THR A 103 17.79 35.78 4.51
C THR A 103 18.29 36.95 5.37
N ALA A 104 18.38 36.77 6.69
CA ALA A 104 19.07 37.67 7.63
C ALA A 104 20.48 37.12 7.91
#